data_AF-A0A7J2MNQ4-F1
#
_entry.id   AF-A0A7J2MNQ4-F1
#
_cell.length_a   1.000
_cell.length_b   1.000
_cell.length_c   1.000
_cell.angle_alpha   90.00
_cell.angle_beta   90.00
_cell.angle_gamma   90.00
#
_symmetry.space_group_name_H-M   'P 1'
#
loop_
_entity.id
_entity.type
_entity.pdbx_description
1 polymer ?
#
loop_
_entity_poly.entity_id
_entity_poly.type
_entity_poly.pdbx_seq_one_letter_code
_entity_poly.pdbx_strand_id
1 'polypeptide(L)' 'MVYKHPDGRITIIPYHSGEKIGPGLLNKIIKKDLVISREEFMRKLRD' A
#
# COMPACT_ATOMS: atom_id res chain seq x y z
N MET A 1 5.07 -4.88 6.28
CA MET A 1 5.90 -4.11 5.31
C MET A 1 5.81 -2.63 5.66
N VAL A 2 6.91 -1.87 5.60
CA VAL A 2 6.93 -0.43 5.93
C VAL A 2 7.20 0.36 4.66
N TYR A 3 6.35 1.35 4.37
CA TYR A 3 6.54 2.29 3.25
C TYR A 3 6.91 3.68 3.78
N LYS A 4 8.00 4.25 3.28
CA LYS A 4 8.44 5.61 3.60
C LYS A 4 8.09 6.52 2.43
N HIS A 5 7.32 7.55 2.71
CA HIS A 5 6.95 8.54 1.72
C HIS A 5 8.07 9.53 1.47
N PRO A 6 8.19 10.07 0.24
CA PRO A 6 9.08 11.19 -0.05
C PRO A 6 8.77 12.44 0.78
N ASP A 7 7.51 12.61 1.21
CA ASP A 7 7.06 13.71 2.07
C ASP A 7 7.33 13.50 3.57
N GLY A 8 7.94 12.37 3.95
CA GLY A 8 8.29 12.04 5.33
C GLY A 8 7.25 11.20 6.10
N ARG A 9 6.06 10.94 5.54
CA ARG A 9 5.09 10.01 6.16
C ARG A 9 5.58 8.56 6.14
N ILE A 10 5.04 7.75 7.05
CA ILE A 10 5.31 6.31 7.12
C ILE A 10 3.98 5.54 7.16
N THR A 11 3.85 4.54 6.29
CA THR A 11 2.71 3.62 6.25
C THR A 11 3.15 2.22 6.65
N ILE A 12 2.47 1.60 7.62
CA ILE A 12 2.67 0.19 7.99
C ILE A 12 1.58 -0.64 7.31
N ILE A 13 2.01 -1.61 6.51
CA ILE A 13 1.11 -2.56 5.84
C ILE A 13 1.19 -3.89 6.62
N PRO A 14 0.07 -4.36 7.21
CA PRO A 14 0.03 -5.66 7.87
C PRO A 14 0.25 -6.77 6.85
N TYR A 15 1.10 -7.74 7.20
CA TYR A 15 1.37 -8.91 6.38
C TYR A 15 1.26 -10.14 7.27
N HIS A 16 0.23 -10.95 7.03
CA HIS A 16 -0.06 -12.18 7.77
C HIS A 16 -0.17 -13.31 6.75
N SER A 17 0.62 -14.37 6.91
CA SER A 17 0.61 -15.51 5.99
C SER A 17 -0.76 -16.20 6.05
N GLY A 18 -1.49 -16.19 4.94
CA GLY A 18 -2.81 -16.83 4.83
C GLY A 18 -3.99 -15.86 4.76
N GLU A 19 -3.79 -14.58 5.08
CA GLU A 19 -4.85 -13.57 4.99
C GLU A 19 -4.73 -12.72 3.73
N LYS A 20 -5.86 -12.55 3.03
CA LYS A 20 -5.95 -11.62 1.91
C LYS A 20 -6.34 -10.25 2.43
N ILE A 21 -5.65 -9.21 1.97
CA ILE A 21 -6.09 -7.83 2.18
C ILE A 21 -7.40 -7.60 1.42
N GLY A 22 -8.47 -7.32 2.17
CA GLY A 22 -9.76 -7.00 1.58
C GLY A 22 -9.73 -5.71 0.74
N PRO A 23 -10.65 -5.55 -0.22
CA PRO A 23 -10.63 -4.44 -1.18
C PRO A 23 -10.76 -3.06 -0.52
N GLY A 24 -11.47 -2.94 0.62
CA GLY A 24 -11.60 -1.69 1.36
C GLY A 24 -10.27 -1.24 1.98
N LEU A 25 -9.59 -2.14 2.67
CA LEU A 25 -8.27 -1.86 3.26
C LEU A 25 -7.23 -1.59 2.17
N LEU A 26 -7.24 -2.37 1.09
CA LEU A 26 -6.36 -2.15 -0.05
C LEU A 26 -6.57 -0.76 -0.67
N ASN A 27 -7.82 -0.34 -0.87
CA ASN A 27 -8.12 1.00 -1.39
C ASN A 27 -7.69 2.11 -0.43
N LYS A 28 -7.84 1.92 0.88
CA LYS A 28 -7.34 2.87 1.90
C LYS A 28 -5.82 3.01 1.78
N ILE A 29 -5.10 1.88 1.75
CA ILE A 29 -3.64 1.86 1.62
C ILE A 29 -3.22 2.61 0.35
N ILE A 30 -3.78 2.26 -0.81
CA ILE A 30 -3.37 2.87 -2.08
C ILE A 30 -3.69 4.38 -2.12
N LYS A 31 -4.94 4.76 -1.83
CA LYS A 31 -5.43 6.12 -2.09
C LYS A 31 -5.15 7.11 -0.97
N LYS A 32 -5.21 6.67 0.29
CA LYS A 32 -5.08 7.56 1.46
C LYS A 32 -3.70 7.48 2.05
N ASP A 33 -3.19 6.26 2.25
CA ASP A 33 -1.93 6.09 2.95
C ASP A 33 -0.77 6.36 1.98
N LEU A 34 -0.74 5.69 0.82
CA LEU A 34 0.30 5.80 -0.21
C LEU A 34 0.12 7.02 -1.15
N VAL A 35 -1.12 7.47 -1.35
CA VAL A 35 -1.47 8.61 -2.22
C VAL A 35 -0.91 8.45 -3.65
N ILE A 36 -1.02 7.24 -4.19
CA ILE A 36 -0.61 6.91 -5.57
C ILE A 36 -1.77 6.35 -6.38
N SER A 37 -1.62 6.33 -7.70
CA SER A 37 -2.61 5.69 -8.57
C SER A 37 -2.57 4.16 -8.44
N ARG A 38 -3.64 3.50 -8.87
CA ARG A 38 -3.72 2.05 -8.85
C ARG A 38 -2.71 1.44 -9.82
N GLU A 39 -2.49 2.10 -10.95
CA GLU A 39 -1.52 1.75 -11.98
C GLU A 39 -0.09 1.83 -11.43
N GLU A 40 0.25 2.93 -10.72
CA GLU A 40 1.56 3.07 -10.10
C GLU A 40 1.80 2.03 -9.02
N PHE A 41 0.79 1.74 -8.19
CA PHE A 41 0.85 0.67 -7.20
C PHE A 41 1.13 -0.70 -7.86
N MET A 42 0.44 -1.01 -8.96
CA MET A 42 0.65 -2.25 -9.71
C MET A 42 2.01 -2.32 -10.41
N ARG A 43 2.63 -1.19 -10.72
CA ARG A 43 4.01 -1.14 -11.22
C ARG A 43 4.99 -1.50 -10.10
N LYS A 44 4.87 -0.85 -8.94
CA LYS A 44 5.73 -1.08 -7.76
C LYS A 44 5.61 -2.48 -7.16
N LEU A 45 4.54 -3.23 -7.46
CA LEU A 45 4.38 -4.63 -7.01
C LEU A 45 5.08 -5.66 -7.90
N ARG A 46 5.45 -5.29 -9.14
CA ARG A 46 6.09 -6.20 -10.10
C ARG A 46 7.61 -6.09 -10.10
N ASP A 47 8.13 -5.02 -9.52
CA ASP A 47 9.54 -4.79 -9.24
C ASP A 47 9.93 -5.46 -7.92
#